data_AF-W4V5I5-F1
#
_entry.id   AF-W4V5I5-F1
#
_cell.length_a   1.000
_cell.length_b   1.000
_cell.length_c   1.000
_cell.angle_alpha   90.00
_cell.angle_beta   90.00
_cell.angle_gamma   90.00
#
_symmetry.space_group_name_H-M   'P 1'
#
loop_
_entity.id
_entity.type
_entity.pdbx_description
1 polymer ?
#
loop_
_entity_poly.entity_id
_entity_poly.type
_entity_poly.pdbx_seq_one_letter_code
_entity_poly.pdbx_strand_id
1 'polypeptide(L)'
;MTKEAAVVMLADSVEAAVRSMPDKTEGKIEGLIRKIIKDKLDDGQLDNCNLTLKDLDNIAKAFMKVFSGVFHAREEYPDIKKEGGGEEVHNDKELEHENLESESLK
;
A
#
# COMPACT_ATOMS: atom_id res chain seq x y z
N MET A 1 -32.19 6.97 11.03
CA MET A 1 -31.11 6.21 10.37
C MET A 1 -30.82 5.00 11.27
N THR A 2 -30.56 3.79 10.75
CA THR A 2 -30.18 2.66 11.64
C THR A 2 -28.69 2.72 11.98
N LYS A 3 -28.24 1.95 12.98
CA LYS A 3 -26.81 1.89 13.33
C LYS A 3 -25.98 1.35 12.16
N GLU A 4 -26.49 0.33 11.49
CA GLU A 4 -25.86 -0.32 10.35
C GLU A 4 -25.73 0.65 9.18
N ALA A 5 -26.80 1.39 8.87
CA ALA A 5 -26.78 2.42 7.82
C ALA A 5 -25.74 3.52 8.11
N ALA A 6 -25.62 3.95 9.38
CA ALA A 6 -24.60 4.92 9.78
C ALA A 6 -23.18 4.36 9.59
N VAL A 7 -22.93 3.10 9.98
CA VAL A 7 -21.62 2.45 9.77
C VAL A 7 -21.28 2.34 8.28
N VAL A 8 -22.24 1.97 7.43
CA VAL A 8 -22.04 1.89 5.97
C VAL A 8 -21.71 3.26 5.38
N MET A 9 -22.44 4.30 5.77
CA MET A 9 -22.19 5.69 5.34
C MET A 9 -20.78 6.17 5.75
N LEU A 10 -20.37 5.89 6.99
CA LEU A 10 -19.04 6.24 7.49
C LEU A 10 -17.95 5.47 6.72
N ALA A 11 -18.16 4.18 6.45
CA ALA A 11 -17.21 3.35 5.72
C ALA A 11 -16.99 3.85 4.28
N ASP A 12 -18.06 4.18 3.56
CA ASP A 12 -18.00 4.73 2.21
C ASP A 12 -17.25 6.07 2.17
N SER A 13 -17.60 6.98 3.08
CA SER A 13 -16.94 8.30 3.19
C SER A 13 -15.44 8.16 3.47
N VAL A 14 -15.09 7.24 4.38
CA VAL A 14 -13.69 6.98 4.75
C VAL A 14 -12.93 6.31 3.61
N GLU A 15 -13.48 5.30 2.93
CA GLU A 15 -12.83 4.62 1.80
C GLU A 15 -12.51 5.61 0.70
N ALA A 16 -13.50 6.42 0.28
CA ALA A 16 -13.31 7.39 -0.78
C ALA A 16 -12.20 8.40 -0.42
N ALA A 17 -12.21 8.91 0.81
CA ALA A 17 -11.22 9.88 1.28
C ALA A 17 -9.82 9.26 1.37
N VAL A 18 -9.66 8.08 1.99
CA VAL A 18 -8.38 7.38 2.13
C VAL A 18 -7.85 6.93 0.76
N ARG A 19 -8.73 6.49 -0.14
CA ARG A 19 -8.39 6.11 -1.51
C ARG A 19 -7.75 7.28 -2.27
N SER A 20 -8.32 8.48 -2.12
CA SER A 20 -7.87 9.71 -2.78
C SER A 20 -6.64 10.38 -2.13
N MET A 21 -6.23 9.93 -0.93
CA MET A 21 -5.08 10.48 -0.22
C MET A 21 -3.76 10.12 -0.93
N PRO A 22 -2.88 11.10 -1.22
CA PRO A 22 -1.59 10.83 -1.88
C PRO A 22 -0.60 10.10 -0.97
N ASP A 23 -0.46 10.52 0.29
CA ASP A 23 0.48 9.92 1.26
C ASP A 23 -0.24 9.12 2.33
N LYS A 24 -0.11 7.79 2.26
CA LYS A 24 -0.85 6.85 3.11
C LYS A 24 -0.03 6.44 4.34
N THR A 25 0.20 7.46 5.16
CA THR A 25 0.53 7.47 6.58
C THR A 25 -0.36 6.66 7.51
N GLU A 26 0.10 5.74 8.38
CA GLU A 26 -0.79 5.20 9.43
C GLU A 26 -1.42 6.33 10.27
N GLY A 27 -0.59 7.26 10.76
CA GLY A 27 -1.08 8.41 11.52
C GLY A 27 -1.92 9.40 10.69
N LYS A 28 -1.60 9.58 9.39
CA LYS A 28 -2.41 10.44 8.50
C LYS A 28 -3.78 9.82 8.22
N ILE A 29 -3.85 8.50 8.05
CA ILE A 29 -5.09 7.75 7.85
C ILE A 29 -5.94 7.81 9.12
N GLU A 30 -5.35 7.57 10.30
CA GLU A 30 -6.09 7.65 11.56
C GLU A 30 -6.67 9.06 11.76
N GLY A 31 -5.85 10.08 11.55
CA GLY A 31 -6.27 11.47 11.63
C GLY A 31 -7.44 11.78 10.68
N LEU A 32 -7.36 11.30 9.43
CA LEU A 32 -8.43 11.49 8.45
C LEU A 32 -9.72 10.75 8.84
N ILE A 33 -9.63 9.50 9.29
CA ILE A 33 -10.79 8.71 9.74
C ILE A 33 -11.52 9.43 10.88
N ARG A 34 -10.77 9.84 11.91
CA ARG A 34 -11.33 10.53 13.07
C ARG A 34 -11.94 11.87 12.68
N LYS A 35 -11.31 12.60 11.76
CA LYS A 35 -11.85 13.85 11.23
C LYS A 35 -13.20 13.63 10.54
N ILE A 36 -13.31 12.66 9.63
CA ILE A 36 -14.57 12.39 8.91
C ILE A 36 -15.69 12.01 9.88
N ILE A 37 -15.40 11.13 10.85
CA ILE A 37 -16.40 10.75 11.87
C ILE A 37 -16.85 11.97 12.67
N LYS A 38 -15.91 12.84 13.08
CA LYS A 38 -16.21 14.06 13.82
C LYS A 38 -17.03 15.04 12.98
N ASP A 39 -16.67 15.27 11.72
CA ASP A 39 -17.40 16.18 10.82
C ASP A 39 -18.86 15.70 10.65
N LYS A 40 -19.09 14.38 10.51
CA LYS A 40 -20.44 13.79 10.43
C LYS A 40 -21.24 13.91 11.73
N LEU A 41 -20.56 13.81 12.88
CA LEU A 41 -21.17 14.01 14.19
C LEU A 41 -21.56 15.49 14.38
N ASP A 42 -20.65 16.41 14.09
CA ASP A 42 -20.85 17.85 14.24
C ASP A 42 -21.94 18.38 13.30
N ASP A 43 -22.08 17.80 12.11
CA ASP A 43 -23.14 18.09 11.15
C ASP A 43 -24.53 17.52 11.56
N GLY A 44 -24.62 16.78 12.67
CA GLY A 44 -25.85 16.15 13.15
C GLY A 44 -26.33 14.96 12.31
N GLN A 45 -25.49 14.43 11.41
CA GLN A 45 -25.87 13.33 10.52
C GLN A 45 -26.08 12.00 11.27
N LEU A 46 -25.56 11.92 12.51
CA LEU A 46 -25.66 10.75 13.38
C LEU A 46 -26.74 10.90 14.47
N ASP A 47 -27.44 12.03 14.56
CA ASP A 47 -28.39 12.34 15.65
C ASP A 47 -29.54 11.34 15.75
N ASN A 48 -29.97 10.82 14.60
CA ASN A 48 -31.09 9.89 14.49
C ASN A 48 -30.65 8.42 14.41
N CYS A 49 -29.47 8.09 14.94
CA CYS A 49 -29.02 6.71 15.11
C CYS A 49 -28.46 6.51 16.53
N ASN A 50 -28.70 5.34 17.12
CA ASN A 50 -28.32 5.04 18.52
C ASN A 50 -26.82 4.69 18.67
N LEU A 51 -25.92 5.45 18.05
CA LEU A 51 -24.47 5.31 18.19
C LEU A 51 -23.97 6.13 19.37
N THR A 52 -23.20 5.48 20.24
CA THR A 52 -22.51 6.17 21.34
C THR A 52 -21.13 6.65 20.90
N LEU A 53 -20.53 7.58 21.63
CA LEU A 53 -19.13 7.98 21.38
C LEU A 53 -18.16 6.80 21.46
N LYS A 54 -18.45 5.80 22.30
CA LYS A 54 -17.68 4.55 22.37
C LYS A 54 -17.82 3.74 21.09
N ASP A 55 -19.01 3.69 20.50
CA ASP A 55 -19.22 3.03 19.21
C ASP A 55 -18.44 3.73 18.11
N LEU A 56 -18.42 5.07 18.09
CA LEU A 56 -17.62 5.84 17.13
C LEU A 56 -16.12 5.57 17.23
N ASP A 57 -15.58 5.46 18.45
CA ASP A 57 -14.18 5.09 18.65
C ASP A 57 -13.89 3.65 18.21
N ASN A 58 -14.81 2.71 18.47
CA ASN A 58 -14.69 1.34 17.99
C ASN A 58 -14.75 1.26 16.46
N ILE A 59 -15.60 2.05 15.82
CA ILE A 59 -15.71 2.16 14.37
C ILE A 59 -14.39 2.69 13.78
N ALA A 60 -13.83 3.76 14.36
CA ALA A 60 -12.54 4.32 13.92
C ALA A 60 -11.41 3.27 14.00
N LYS A 61 -11.33 2.52 15.12
CA LYS A 61 -10.36 1.44 15.30
C LYS A 61 -10.56 0.30 14.31
N ALA A 62 -11.81 -0.07 14.03
CA ALA A 62 -12.13 -1.10 13.06
C ALA A 62 -11.69 -0.69 11.64
N PHE A 63 -11.95 0.56 11.24
CA PHE A 63 -11.48 1.09 9.96
C PHE A 63 -9.95 1.11 9.88
N MET A 64 -9.26 1.53 10.94
CA MET A 64 -7.79 1.49 11.00
C MET A 64 -7.24 0.09 10.75
N LYS A 65 -7.85 -0.94 11.34
CA LYS A 65 -7.45 -2.33 11.13
C LYS A 65 -7.63 -2.80 9.67
N VAL A 66 -8.66 -2.32 8.99
CA VAL A 66 -8.88 -2.64 7.56
C VAL A 66 -7.78 -2.00 6.71
N PHE A 67 -7.49 -0.72 6.95
CA PHE A 67 -6.50 0.01 6.16
C PHE A 67 -5.06 -0.41 6.45
N SER A 68 -4.72 -0.80 7.68
CA SER A 68 -3.38 -1.32 7.99
C SER A 68 -3.06 -2.61 7.21
N GLY A 69 -4.05 -3.49 7.03
CA GLY A 69 -3.90 -4.69 6.20
C GLY A 69 -3.76 -4.40 4.70
N VAL A 70 -4.43 -3.35 4.19
CA VAL A 70 -4.37 -2.96 2.78
C VAL A 70 -3.04 -2.27 2.42
N PHE A 71 -2.46 -1.50 3.33
CA PHE A 71 -1.23 -0.73 3.06
C PHE A 71 0.06 -1.45 3.49
N HIS A 72 -0.01 -2.61 4.15
CA HIS A 72 1.16 -3.42 4.49
C HIS A 72 1.24 -4.76 3.74
N ALA A 73 0.26 -5.09 2.89
CA ALA A 73 0.23 -6.35 2.15
C ALA A 73 0.84 -6.23 0.74
N ARG A 74 2.17 -6.11 0.71
CA ARG A 74 3.06 -7.01 -0.04
C ARG A 74 4.40 -6.99 0.68
N GLU A 75 4.67 -8.02 1.48
CA GLU A 75 6.03 -8.29 1.92
C GLU A 75 6.91 -8.37 0.66
N GLU A 76 7.91 -7.48 0.55
CA GLU A 76 9.00 -7.67 -0.39
C GLU A 76 9.63 -9.02 -0.07
N TYR A 77 9.74 -9.89 -1.06
CA TYR A 77 10.51 -11.11 -0.90
C TYR A 77 11.93 -10.71 -0.48
N PRO A 78 12.48 -11.28 0.60
CA PRO A 78 13.84 -10.97 0.98
C PRO A 78 14.74 -11.29 -0.21
N ASP A 79 15.47 -10.27 -0.69
CA ASP A 79 16.45 -10.45 -1.75
C ASP A 79 17.35 -11.61 -1.35
N ILE A 80 17.25 -12.71 -2.09
CA ILE A 80 18.12 -13.87 -1.91
C ILE A 80 19.49 -13.38 -2.37
N LYS A 81 20.28 -12.84 -1.44
CA LYS A 81 21.71 -12.63 -1.64
C LYS A 81 22.30 -14.00 -1.93
N LYS A 82 22.56 -14.29 -3.21
CA LYS A 82 23.41 -15.41 -3.62
C LYS A 82 24.84 -15.07 -3.18
N GLU A 83 25.17 -15.40 -1.95
CA GLU A 83 26.55 -15.62 -1.55
C GLU A 83 26.85 -17.10 -1.80
N GLY A 84 27.38 -17.38 -2.99
CA GLY A 84 27.99 -18.65 -3.35
C GLY A 84 29.36 -18.34 -3.96
N GLY A 85 30.42 -18.68 -3.21
CA GLY A 85 31.79 -18.28 -3.48
C GLY A 85 32.52 -19.06 -4.57
N GLY A 86 33.75 -18.63 -4.82
CA GLY A 86 34.77 -19.32 -5.64
C GLY A 86 35.69 -18.35 -6.36
N GLU A 87 36.86 -18.05 -5.77
CA GLU A 87 38.02 -17.48 -6.46
C GLU A 87 38.82 -18.59 -7.17
N GLU A 88 39.57 -18.16 -8.20
CA GLU A 88 40.68 -18.80 -8.95
C GLU A 88 40.35 -19.72 -10.15
N VAL A 89 41.01 -19.69 -11.34
CA VAL A 89 42.12 -18.91 -11.95
C VAL A 89 42.16 -19.22 -13.48
N HIS A 90 42.51 -18.19 -14.29
CA HIS A 90 43.15 -18.16 -15.64
C HIS A 90 42.61 -18.97 -16.84
N ASN A 91 42.50 -18.30 -18.01
CA ASN A 91 43.59 -18.23 -19.01
C ASN A 91 43.26 -17.26 -20.17
N ASP A 92 44.14 -16.29 -20.42
CA ASP A 92 44.19 -15.48 -21.64
C ASP A 92 44.69 -16.33 -22.83
N LYS A 93 44.29 -15.91 -24.05
CA LYS A 93 44.60 -16.42 -25.42
C LYS A 93 43.43 -17.22 -26.04
N GLU A 94 42.97 -17.02 -27.27
CA GLU A 94 43.45 -16.26 -28.42
C GLU A 94 42.47 -16.47 -29.60
N LEU A 95 42.24 -15.38 -30.35
CA LEU A 95 41.91 -15.27 -31.78
C LEU A 95 40.64 -15.90 -32.37
N GLU A 96 39.72 -15.00 -32.73
CA GLU A 96 39.24 -14.74 -34.09
C GLU A 96 39.38 -15.89 -35.10
N HIS A 97 38.25 -16.51 -35.42
CA HIS A 97 38.10 -17.30 -36.64
C HIS A 97 36.73 -16.99 -37.27
N GLU A 98 36.51 -15.73 -37.67
CA GLU A 98 35.60 -15.41 -38.76
C GLU A 98 36.43 -15.26 -40.03
N ASN A 99 36.73 -16.40 -40.64
CA ASN A 99 37.18 -16.45 -42.02
C ASN A 99 35.94 -16.35 -42.91
N LEU A 100 35.88 -15.31 -43.75
CA LEU A 100 35.38 -15.26 -45.13
C LEU A 100 34.65 -13.94 -45.42
N GLU A 101 35.39 -12.92 -45.85
CA GLU A 101 35.06 -12.20 -47.09
C GLU A 101 36.37 -11.75 -47.74
N SER A 102 36.98 -12.69 -48.47
CA SER A 102 37.84 -12.38 -49.59
C SER A 102 37.03 -11.59 -50.61
N GLU A 103 37.29 -10.28 -50.75
CA GLU A 103 37.14 -9.55 -52.03
C GLU A 103 37.63 -8.11 -51.90
N SER A 104 38.92 -7.88 -52.16
CA SER A 104 39.32 -6.79 -53.07
C SER A 104 40.78 -6.92 -53.49
N LEU A 105 40.97 -7.62 -54.61
CA LEU A 105 41.81 -7.20 -55.74
C LEU A 105 43.21 -6.61 -55.45
N LYS A 106 44.24 -7.45 -55.48
CA LYS A 106 45.28 -7.56 -56.55
C LYS A 106 46.53 -8.27 -56.06
#